data_AF-A0A3B0USJ3-F1
#
_entry.id   AF-A0A3B0USJ3-F1
#
_cell.length_a   1.000
_cell.length_b   1.000
_cell.length_c   1.000
_cell.angle_alpha   90.00
_cell.angle_beta   90.00
_cell.angle_gamma   90.00
#
_symmetry.space_group_name_H-M   'P 1'
#
loop_
_entity.id
_entity.type
_entity.pdbx_description
1 polymer ?
#
loop_
_entity_poly.entity_id
_entity_poly.type
_entity_poly.pdbx_seq_one_letter_code
_entity_poly.pdbx_strand_id
1 'polypeptide(L)' 'MEKLAVVALGGNAILRGGEKGSIEEQEKNTTETLENLVHLIAEGYNLVITHGNGPQVGNI' A
#
# COMPACT_ATOMS: atom_id res chain seq x y z
N MET A 1 19.49 0.23 -18.44
CA MET A 1 19.14 1.05 -17.25
C MET A 1 17.77 0.55 -16.80
N GLU A 2 17.66 0.03 -15.59
CA GLU A 2 16.37 -0.44 -15.07
C GLU A 2 15.41 0.74 -14.92
N LYS A 3 14.12 0.53 -15.23
CA LYS A 3 13.11 1.59 -15.12
C LYS A 3 12.75 1.79 -13.65
N LEU A 4 12.50 3.02 -13.24
CA LEU A 4 12.03 3.35 -11.88
C LEU A 4 10.52 3.59 -11.92
N ALA A 5 9.76 2.89 -11.07
CA ALA A 5 8.37 3.17 -10.80
C ALA A 5 8.20 3.68 -9.36
N VAL A 6 7.64 4.88 -9.21
CA VAL A 6 7.29 5.46 -7.92
C VAL A 6 5.77 5.35 -7.75
N VAL A 7 5.33 4.56 -6.78
CA VAL A 7 3.92 4.28 -6.51
C VAL A 7 3.51 4.99 -5.22
N ALA A 8 2.51 5.86 -5.30
CA ALA A 8 1.93 6.54 -4.15
C ALA A 8 0.56 5.94 -3.82
N LEU A 9 0.49 5.24 -2.69
CA LEU A 9 -0.73 4.62 -2.19
C LEU A 9 -1.53 5.60 -1.32
N GLY A 10 -2.85 5.52 -1.40
CA GLY A 10 -3.72 6.22 -0.45
C GLY A 10 -3.71 5.54 0.92
N GLY A 11 -4.15 6.23 1.98
CA GLY A 11 -4.31 5.62 3.31
C GLY A 11 -5.30 4.44 3.34
N ASN A 12 -6.21 4.40 2.35
CA ASN A 12 -7.17 3.31 2.12
C ASN A 12 -6.53 2.01 1.61
N ALA A 13 -5.26 2.05 1.18
CA ALA A 13 -4.48 0.84 0.90
C ALA A 13 -4.17 0.05 2.18
N ILE A 14 -4.22 0.73 3.33
CA ILE A 14 -3.88 0.17 4.63
C ILE A 14 -5.16 0.04 5.49
N LEU A 15 -6.01 1.06 5.52
CA LEU A 15 -7.25 1.04 6.31
C LEU A 15 -8.44 1.60 5.52
N ARG A 16 -9.45 0.78 5.26
CA ARG A 16 -10.64 1.14 4.48
C ARG A 16 -11.71 1.74 5.39
N GLY A 17 -12.60 2.53 4.80
CA GLY A 17 -13.71 3.13 5.55
C GLY A 17 -14.64 2.08 6.15
N GLY A 18 -14.93 2.21 7.45
CA GLY A 18 -15.82 1.30 8.18
C GLY A 18 -15.13 0.11 8.85
N GLU A 19 -13.82 -0.06 8.65
CA GLU A 19 -13.01 -1.03 9.39
C GLU A 19 -12.60 -0.48 10.76
N LYS A 20 -12.29 -1.38 11.70
CA LYS A 20 -11.92 -1.01 13.07
C LYS A 20 -10.48 -0.52 13.20
N GLY A 21 -9.64 -0.82 12.21
CA GLY A 21 -8.22 -0.51 12.25
C GLY A 21 -7.40 -1.55 12.99
N SER A 22 -7.88 -2.80 13.08
CA SER A 22 -7.09 -3.87 13.70
C SER A 22 -5.82 -4.15 12.88
N ILE A 23 -4.81 -4.75 13.51
CA ILE A 23 -3.56 -5.12 12.81
C ILE A 23 -3.89 -6.09 11.66
N GLU A 24 -4.78 -7.05 11.89
CA GLU A 24 -5.19 -8.05 10.91
C GLU A 24 -5.89 -7.42 9.70
N GLU A 25 -6.76 -6.43 9.91
CA GLU A 25 -7.40 -5.68 8.82
C GLU A 25 -6.34 -4.93 8.00
N GLN A 26 -5.40 -4.27 8.66
CA GLN A 26 -4.35 -3.50 7.99
C GLN A 26 -3.37 -4.37 7.21
N GLU A 27 -2.95 -5.51 7.78
CA GLU A 27 -2.09 -6.49 7.11
C GLU A 27 -2.76 -7.07 5.87
N LYS A 28 -4.04 -7.45 5.99
CA LYS A 28 -4.82 -7.98 4.88
C LYS A 28 -4.93 -6.96 3.74
N ASN A 29 -5.34 -5.73 4.05
CA ASN A 29 -5.50 -4.68 3.04
C ASN A 29 -4.19 -4.32 2.34
N THR A 30 -3.11 -4.24 3.12
CA THR A 30 -1.77 -3.94 2.58
C THR A 30 -1.32 -5.06 1.65
N THR A 31 -1.53 -6.32 2.02
CA THR A 31 -1.20 -7.49 1.18
C THR A 31 -1.97 -7.46 -0.14
N GLU A 32 -3.31 -7.32 -0.08
CA GLU A 32 -4.16 -7.23 -1.27
C GLU A 32 -3.73 -6.06 -2.20
N THR A 33 -3.33 -4.92 -1.62
CA THR A 33 -2.86 -3.78 -2.41
C THR A 33 -1.54 -4.10 -3.12
N LEU A 34 -0.60 -4.72 -2.43
CA LEU A 34 0.73 -5.01 -2.95
C LEU A 34 0.75 -6.14 -3.98
N GLU A 35 -0.19 -7.08 -3.92
CA GLU A 35 -0.35 -8.12 -4.95
C GLU A 35 -0.51 -7.52 -6.36
N ASN A 36 -1.19 -6.37 -6.46
CA ASN A 36 -1.36 -5.65 -7.72
C ASN A 36 -0.06 -5.04 -8.25
N LEU A 37 1.00 -4.93 -7.44
CA LEU A 37 2.29 -4.35 -7.84
C LEU A 37 3.35 -5.40 -8.22
N VAL A 38 3.09 -6.69 -7.96
CA VAL A 38 4.06 -7.78 -8.20
C VAL A 38 4.53 -7.82 -9.67
N HIS A 39 3.64 -7.49 -10.61
CA HIS A 39 3.98 -7.45 -12.03
C HIS A 39 5.08 -6.43 -12.36
N LEU A 40 5.16 -5.30 -11.64
CA LEU A 40 6.21 -4.30 -11.85
C LEU A 40 7.59 -4.85 -11.50
N ILE A 41 7.68 -5.67 -10.44
CA ILE A 41 8.92 -6.37 -10.08
C ILE A 41 9.27 -7.40 -11.17
N ALA A 42 8.27 -8.17 -11.64
CA ALA A 42 8.48 -9.16 -12.70
C ALA A 42 8.92 -8.54 -14.04
N GLU A 43 8.49 -7.31 -14.33
CA GLU A 43 8.92 -6.53 -15.49
C GLU A 43 10.28 -5.83 -15.32
N GLY A 44 10.94 -5.99 -14.17
CA GLY A 44 12.28 -5.45 -13.91
C GLY A 44 12.31 -3.97 -13.53
N TYR A 45 11.24 -3.45 -12.92
CA TYR A 45 11.26 -2.10 -12.36
C TYR A 45 11.95 -2.07 -11.00
N ASN A 46 12.76 -1.03 -10.78
CA ASN A 46 13.07 -0.56 -9.44
C ASN A 46 11.81 0.11 -8.86
N LEU A 47 11.40 -0.31 -7.67
CA LEU A 47 10.16 0.12 -7.07
C LEU A 47 10.42 1.03 -5.87
N VAL A 48 9.77 2.19 -5.84
CA VAL A 48 9.65 3.03 -4.64
C VAL A 48 8.18 3.12 -4.28
N ILE A 49 7.82 2.70 -3.08
CA ILE A 49 6.44 2.75 -2.58
C ILE A 49 6.36 3.82 -1.50
N THR A 50 5.38 4.69 -1.62
CA THR A 50 5.00 5.68 -0.60
C THR A 50 3.52 5.50 -0.27
N HIS A 51 3.08 6.03 0.86
CA HIS A 51 1.65 6.00 1.20
C HIS A 51 1.23 7.22 2.02
N GLY A 52 -0.08 7.52 1.99
CA GLY A 52 -0.70 8.41 2.97
C GLY A 52 -0.97 7.70 4.29
N ASN A 53 -1.04 8.45 5.40
CA ASN A 53 -1.20 7.91 6.75
C ASN A 53 -2.40 8.52 7.53
N GLY A 54 -3.32 9.20 6.83
CA GLY A 54 -4.43 9.94 7.44
C GLY A 54 -5.29 9.11 8.40
N PRO A 55 -5.83 7.95 7.99
CA PRO A 55 -6.57 7.07 8.90
C PRO A 55 -5.74 6.55 10.07
N GLN A 56 -4.46 6.25 9.85
CA GLN A 56 -3.58 5.66 10.86
C GLN A 56 -3.20 6.66 11.95
N VAL A 57 -2.94 7.91 11.57
CA VAL A 57 -2.65 9.00 12.51
C VAL A 57 -3.92 9.59 13.09
N GLY A 58 -5.03 9.57 12.35
CA GLY A 58 -6.32 10.08 12.81
C GLY A 58 -7.06 9.14 13.76
N ASN A 59 -6.69 7.85 13.80
CA ASN A 59 -7.24 6.86 14.73
C ASN A 59 -6.51 6.88 16.09
N ILE A 60 -6.43 8.08 16.70
CA ILE A 60 -5.99 8.32 18.09
C ILE A 60 -7.23 8.59 18.95
#